data_AF-A0A511J5M7-F1
#
_entry.id   AF-A0A511J5M7-F1
#
_cell.length_a   1.000
_cell.length_b   1.000
_cell.length_c   1.000
_cell.angle_alpha   90.00
_cell.angle_beta   90.00
_cell.angle_gamma   90.00
#
_symmetry.space_group_name_H-M   'P 1'
#
loop_
_entity.id
_entity.type
_entity.pdbx_description
1 polymer ?
#
loop_
_entity_poly.entity_id
_entity_poly.type
_entity_poly.pdbx_seq_one_letter_code
_entity_poly.pdbx_strand_id
1 'polypeptide(L)'
;MKTKTGIRNNNKRNTFLKNNFLELFISIPKTIFFNFKLLPIKYAIRIPCIVSYKVKLKGINRNNFIFEQLPSRFGSIRIGFGKSASGERESKKGLIAITNGKIIVKDVIGLSQGCVIVVNNSNLYLGKNFKCNYSTTIVSTNSDIKFGDDVVCGWNVTIRNIDGHFIIDKGKVKQNNSPIKIGDHSWICAKSTILKGVTLGENNVVAYG
;
A
#
# COMPACT_ATOMS: atom_id res chain seq x y z
N MET A 1 12.57 -19.66 27.64
CA MET A 1 11.59 -18.64 28.10
C MET A 1 10.89 -18.03 26.87
N LYS A 2 9.67 -18.47 26.54
CA LYS A 2 8.92 -17.98 25.36
C LYS A 2 8.41 -16.56 25.66
N THR A 3 8.78 -15.58 24.87
CA THR A 3 8.38 -14.18 25.05
C THR A 3 6.87 -14.01 24.84
N LYS A 4 6.22 -13.14 25.65
CA LYS A 4 4.78 -12.78 25.55
C LYS A 4 4.35 -12.29 24.15
N THR A 5 5.29 -11.94 23.27
CA THR A 5 5.05 -11.57 21.86
C THR A 5 4.61 -12.75 20.98
N GLY A 6 5.03 -13.99 21.26
CA GLY A 6 4.68 -15.18 20.47
C GLY A 6 3.21 -15.60 20.61
N ILE A 7 2.68 -15.56 21.84
CA ILE A 7 1.30 -15.97 22.15
C ILE A 7 0.30 -14.94 21.60
N ARG A 8 0.60 -13.64 21.71
CA ARG A 8 -0.24 -12.55 21.20
C ARG A 8 -0.34 -12.54 19.67
N ASN A 9 0.74 -12.93 18.97
CA ASN A 9 0.75 -13.04 17.50
C ASN A 9 0.01 -14.28 16.98
N ASN A 10 0.09 -15.43 17.66
CA ASN A 10 -0.68 -16.62 17.27
C ASN A 10 -2.19 -16.40 17.44
N ASN A 11 -2.62 -15.75 18.53
CA ASN A 11 -4.03 -15.38 18.71
C ASN A 11 -4.50 -14.43 17.61
N LYS A 12 -3.75 -13.35 17.31
CA LYS A 12 -4.11 -12.44 16.21
C LYS A 12 -4.18 -13.13 14.84
N ARG A 13 -3.28 -14.08 14.55
CA ARG A 13 -3.29 -14.85 13.29
C ARG A 13 -4.50 -15.79 13.21
N ASN A 14 -4.80 -16.51 14.28
CA ASN A 14 -5.96 -17.40 14.33
C ASN A 14 -7.27 -16.62 14.23
N THR A 15 -7.38 -15.47 14.89
CA THR A 15 -8.51 -14.56 14.76
C THR A 15 -8.64 -14.01 13.33
N PHE A 16 -7.54 -13.67 12.67
CA PHE A 16 -7.56 -13.23 11.26
C PHE A 16 -8.10 -14.31 10.32
N LEU A 17 -7.59 -15.54 10.42
CA LEU A 17 -8.02 -16.65 9.56
C LEU A 17 -9.50 -16.99 9.78
N LYS A 18 -9.94 -17.07 11.05
CA LYS A 18 -11.35 -17.34 11.37
C LYS A 18 -12.29 -16.26 10.84
N ASN A 19 -11.96 -14.99 11.08
CA ASN A 19 -12.83 -13.87 10.70
C ASN A 19 -12.91 -13.62 9.18
N ASN A 20 -11.99 -14.20 8.40
CA ASN A 20 -11.91 -13.97 6.95
C ASN A 20 -11.93 -15.28 6.15
N PHE A 21 -12.36 -16.42 6.73
CA PHE A 21 -12.23 -17.73 6.09
C PHE A 21 -12.80 -17.76 4.66
N LEU A 22 -14.05 -17.34 4.47
CA LEU A 22 -14.69 -17.30 3.16
C LEU A 22 -13.98 -16.34 2.20
N GLU A 23 -13.58 -15.15 2.67
CA GLU A 23 -12.87 -14.17 1.85
C GLU A 23 -11.49 -14.70 1.44
N LEU A 24 -10.77 -15.39 2.33
CA LEU A 24 -9.49 -16.02 2.03
C LEU A 24 -9.65 -17.14 1.00
N PHE A 25 -10.67 -17.98 1.15
CA PHE A 25 -10.96 -19.08 0.23
C PHE A 25 -11.21 -18.56 -1.20
N ILE A 26 -12.10 -17.57 -1.35
CA ILE A 26 -12.39 -16.95 -2.66
C ILE A 26 -11.15 -16.22 -3.22
N SER A 27 -10.23 -15.79 -2.34
CA SER A 27 -8.99 -15.10 -2.72
C SER A 27 -7.86 -16.04 -3.17
N ILE A 28 -8.00 -17.37 -3.04
CA ILE A 28 -6.95 -18.34 -3.39
C ILE A 28 -6.48 -18.17 -4.84
N PRO A 29 -7.35 -18.13 -5.87
CA PRO A 29 -6.87 -18.03 -7.26
C PRO A 29 -6.07 -16.75 -7.51
N LYS A 30 -6.54 -15.62 -6.98
CA LYS A 30 -5.86 -14.32 -7.12
C LYS A 30 -4.54 -14.29 -6.35
N THR A 31 -4.51 -14.92 -5.18
CA THR A 31 -3.30 -15.06 -4.35
C THR A 31 -2.24 -15.91 -5.06
N ILE A 32 -2.61 -17.06 -5.63
CA ILE A 32 -1.69 -17.90 -6.42
C ILE A 32 -1.16 -17.10 -7.61
N PHE A 33 -2.05 -16.50 -8.41
CA PHE A 33 -1.67 -15.68 -9.55
C PHE A 33 -0.67 -14.58 -9.16
N PHE A 34 -0.92 -13.83 -8.09
CA PHE A 34 -0.04 -12.75 -7.67
C PHE A 34 1.37 -13.24 -7.30
N ASN A 35 1.47 -14.31 -6.50
CA ASN A 35 2.77 -14.83 -6.07
C ASN A 35 3.59 -15.35 -7.26
N PHE A 36 2.99 -16.18 -8.13
CA PHE A 36 3.72 -16.75 -9.27
C PHE A 36 4.02 -15.72 -10.37
N LYS A 37 3.21 -14.67 -10.49
CA LYS A 37 3.48 -13.59 -11.45
C LYS A 37 4.67 -12.72 -11.04
N LEU A 38 4.85 -12.46 -9.75
CA LEU A 38 5.83 -11.48 -9.25
C LEU A 38 7.08 -12.09 -8.62
N LEU A 39 7.00 -13.30 -8.08
CA LEU A 39 8.11 -13.90 -7.33
C LEU A 39 8.75 -15.07 -8.09
N PRO A 40 10.05 -15.36 -7.85
CA PRO A 40 10.65 -16.62 -8.28
C PRO A 40 9.91 -17.80 -7.64
N ILE A 41 9.85 -18.94 -8.35
CA ILE A 41 9.07 -20.13 -7.96
C ILE A 41 9.36 -20.55 -6.51
N LYS A 42 10.64 -20.56 -6.11
CA LYS A 42 11.07 -20.93 -4.74
C LYS A 42 10.45 -20.09 -3.62
N TYR A 43 10.08 -18.84 -3.91
CA TYR A 43 9.38 -17.95 -2.98
C TYR A 43 7.87 -18.01 -3.18
N ALA A 44 7.41 -18.10 -4.43
CA ALA A 44 5.99 -18.13 -4.77
C ALA A 44 5.24 -19.29 -4.10
N ILE A 45 5.83 -20.49 -4.05
CA ILE A 45 5.22 -21.68 -3.41
C ILE A 45 4.95 -21.50 -1.91
N ARG A 46 5.64 -20.57 -1.24
CA ARG A 46 5.44 -20.29 0.19
C ARG A 46 4.24 -19.37 0.44
N ILE A 47 3.62 -18.85 -0.62
CA ILE A 47 2.48 -17.91 -0.59
C ILE A 47 2.71 -16.76 0.41
N PRO A 48 3.81 -16.01 0.28
CA PRO A 48 4.09 -14.89 1.18
C PRO A 48 3.08 -13.74 1.08
N CYS A 49 2.51 -13.52 -0.10
CA CYS A 49 1.55 -12.44 -0.36
C CYS A 49 0.13 -13.00 -0.43
N ILE A 50 -0.78 -12.53 0.42
CA ILE A 50 -2.21 -12.87 0.33
C ILE A 50 -2.96 -11.64 -0.22
N VAL A 51 -3.70 -11.82 -1.31
CA VAL A 51 -4.36 -10.71 -2.03
C VAL A 51 -5.86 -10.97 -2.13
N SER A 52 -6.67 -10.07 -1.56
CA SER A 52 -8.12 -10.23 -1.53
C SER A 52 -8.70 -10.25 -2.95
N TYR A 53 -9.68 -11.11 -3.19
CA TYR A 53 -10.40 -11.20 -4.46
C TYR A 53 -11.05 -9.86 -4.88
N LYS A 54 -11.28 -8.96 -3.92
CA LYS A 54 -11.87 -7.62 -4.12
C LYS A 54 -10.87 -6.56 -4.61
N VAL A 55 -9.58 -6.90 -4.69
CA VAL A 55 -8.55 -5.99 -5.20
C VAL A 55 -8.38 -6.22 -6.70
N LYS A 56 -8.60 -5.17 -7.47
CA LYS A 56 -8.34 -5.16 -8.91
C LYS A 56 -6.85 -4.87 -9.12
N LEU A 57 -6.21 -5.70 -9.94
CA LEU A 57 -4.80 -5.55 -10.31
C LEU A 57 -4.72 -5.19 -11.80
N LYS A 58 -4.03 -4.11 -12.16
CA LYS A 58 -3.87 -3.66 -13.55
C LYS A 58 -2.40 -3.35 -13.86
N GLY A 59 -1.91 -3.86 -14.99
CA GLY A 59 -0.55 -3.59 -15.48
C GLY A 59 0.60 -4.20 -14.67
N ILE A 60 0.31 -4.85 -13.53
CA ILE A 60 1.32 -5.41 -12.64
C ILE A 60 2.04 -6.61 -13.28
N ASN A 61 3.37 -6.62 -13.21
CA ASN A 61 4.28 -7.69 -13.58
C ASN A 61 5.59 -7.59 -12.76
N ARG A 62 6.49 -8.56 -12.90
CA ARG A 62 7.74 -8.63 -12.12
C ARG A 62 8.72 -7.47 -12.35
N ASN A 63 8.63 -6.76 -13.48
CA ASN A 63 9.52 -5.65 -13.80
C ASN A 63 9.03 -4.32 -13.20
N ASN A 64 7.78 -4.27 -12.74
CA ASN A 64 7.17 -3.04 -12.22
C ASN A 64 6.58 -3.15 -10.81
N PHE A 65 6.41 -4.34 -10.26
CA PHE A 65 6.15 -4.54 -8.84
C PHE A 65 7.35 -5.28 -8.26
N ILE A 66 8.27 -4.52 -7.69
CA ILE A 66 9.59 -4.99 -7.29
C ILE A 66 9.65 -5.10 -5.78
N PHE A 67 10.17 -6.22 -5.29
CA PHE A 67 10.56 -6.40 -3.90
C PHE A 67 12.07 -6.27 -3.81
N GLU A 68 12.57 -5.31 -3.05
CA GLU A 68 14.01 -5.21 -2.75
C GLU A 68 14.42 -6.37 -1.83
N GLN A 69 13.61 -6.63 -0.80
CA GLN A 69 13.70 -7.83 0.01
C GLN A 69 12.56 -8.80 -0.34
N LEU A 70 12.93 -9.99 -0.86
CA LEU A 70 11.94 -11.00 -1.25
C LEU A 70 11.19 -11.54 -0.01
N PRO A 71 9.85 -11.50 0.00
CA PRO A 71 9.10 -11.97 1.15
C PRO A 71 9.14 -13.50 1.20
N SER A 72 9.49 -14.05 2.36
CA SER A 72 9.81 -15.48 2.52
C SER A 72 8.81 -16.26 3.39
N ARG A 73 8.01 -15.57 4.21
CA ARG A 73 7.09 -16.18 5.17
C ARG A 73 5.65 -16.12 4.68
N PHE A 74 4.93 -17.24 4.76
CA PHE A 74 3.50 -17.33 4.43
C PHE A 74 2.68 -16.16 5.00
N GLY A 75 1.95 -15.48 4.13
CA GLY A 75 1.06 -14.38 4.48
C GLY A 75 1.71 -13.25 5.27
N SER A 76 3.01 -12.98 5.04
CA SER A 76 3.71 -11.82 5.58
C SER A 76 3.18 -10.52 5.00
N ILE A 77 2.79 -10.52 3.72
CA ILE A 77 2.17 -9.38 3.03
C ILE A 77 0.70 -9.67 2.82
N ARG A 78 -0.15 -8.70 3.17
CA ARG A 78 -1.61 -8.81 3.04
C ARG A 78 -2.15 -7.57 2.37
N ILE A 79 -2.89 -7.78 1.28
CA ILE A 79 -3.42 -6.71 0.44
C ILE A 79 -4.94 -6.87 0.33
N GLY A 80 -5.67 -5.83 0.73
CA GLY A 80 -7.13 -5.82 0.73
C GLY A 80 -7.76 -6.54 1.92
N PHE A 81 -7.07 -6.62 3.05
CA PHE A 81 -7.60 -7.23 4.28
C PHE A 81 -7.38 -6.32 5.48
N GLY A 82 -8.31 -6.34 6.43
CA GLY A 82 -8.27 -5.48 7.62
C GLY A 82 -9.47 -4.53 7.67
N LYS A 83 -9.89 -4.19 8.88
CA LYS A 83 -11.00 -3.29 9.19
C LYS A 83 -10.56 -2.31 10.28
N SER A 84 -11.23 -1.15 10.36
CA SER A 84 -11.15 -0.27 11.52
C SER A 84 -11.69 -0.95 12.78
N ALA A 85 -11.37 -0.40 13.95
CA ALA A 85 -12.00 -0.82 15.20
C ALA A 85 -13.53 -0.59 15.18
N SER A 86 -13.99 0.50 14.57
CA SER A 86 -15.42 0.86 14.38
C SER A 86 -16.10 0.19 13.18
N GLY A 87 -15.35 -0.46 12.28
CA GLY A 87 -15.87 -1.12 11.07
C GLY A 87 -16.31 -0.16 9.94
N GLU A 88 -16.21 1.14 10.14
CA GLU A 88 -16.56 2.18 9.16
C GLU A 88 -15.62 2.12 7.95
N ARG A 89 -16.18 2.14 6.74
CA ARG A 89 -15.44 2.28 5.46
C ARG A 89 -16.44 2.50 4.33
N GLU A 90 -16.02 3.21 3.29
CA GLU A 90 -16.87 3.45 2.11
C GLU A 90 -16.96 2.23 1.20
N SER A 91 -15.82 1.56 0.91
CA SER A 91 -15.77 0.45 -0.03
C SER A 91 -14.81 -0.64 0.43
N LYS A 92 -15.14 -1.91 0.10
CA LYS A 92 -14.22 -3.05 0.26
C LYS A 92 -13.35 -3.28 -0.98
N LYS A 93 -13.68 -2.64 -2.12
CA LYS A 93 -13.01 -2.85 -3.41
C LYS A 93 -11.75 -1.99 -3.47
N GLY A 94 -10.61 -2.62 -3.70
CA GLY A 94 -9.33 -1.93 -3.87
C GLY A 94 -8.85 -1.95 -5.32
N LEU A 95 -7.88 -1.11 -5.63
CA LEU A 95 -7.21 -1.06 -6.93
C LEU A 95 -5.70 -0.89 -6.74
N ILE A 96 -4.92 -1.69 -7.46
CA ILE A 96 -3.50 -1.44 -7.69
C ILE A 96 -3.29 -1.42 -9.20
N ALA A 97 -2.90 -0.26 -9.73
CA ALA A 97 -2.70 -0.04 -11.15
C ALA A 97 -1.32 0.58 -11.40
N ILE A 98 -0.60 0.01 -12.36
CA ILE A 98 0.71 0.51 -12.80
C ILE A 98 0.70 0.68 -14.31
N THR A 99 1.00 1.89 -14.77
CA THR A 99 1.21 2.26 -16.18
C THR A 99 2.56 2.95 -16.29
N ASN A 100 3.50 2.41 -17.07
CA ASN A 100 4.82 3.04 -17.31
C ASN A 100 5.53 3.52 -16.04
N GLY A 101 5.69 2.66 -15.04
CA GLY A 101 6.22 3.05 -13.75
C GLY A 101 6.51 1.85 -12.88
N LYS A 102 6.85 2.08 -11.61
CA LYS A 102 7.15 0.99 -10.67
C LYS A 102 6.55 1.25 -9.29
N ILE A 103 6.09 0.17 -8.65
CA ILE A 103 5.94 0.10 -7.20
C ILE A 103 7.13 -0.69 -6.68
N ILE A 104 7.94 -0.05 -5.84
CA ILE A 104 9.16 -0.62 -5.26
C ILE A 104 8.91 -0.78 -3.77
N VAL A 105 8.96 -2.03 -3.32
CA VAL A 105 8.63 -2.43 -1.96
C VAL A 105 9.92 -2.88 -1.28
N LYS A 106 10.34 -2.14 -0.26
CA LYS A 106 11.58 -2.43 0.46
C LYS A 106 11.50 -3.76 1.23
N ASP A 107 10.39 -3.99 1.95
CA ASP A 107 10.15 -5.22 2.73
C ASP A 107 8.63 -5.46 2.93
N VAL A 108 8.18 -5.90 4.10
CA VAL A 108 6.76 -6.17 4.37
C VAL A 108 5.91 -4.90 4.28
N ILE A 109 4.81 -4.98 3.53
CA ILE A 109 3.76 -3.95 3.50
C ILE A 109 2.40 -4.53 3.91
N GLY A 110 1.51 -3.67 4.40
CA GLY A 110 0.13 -4.01 4.71
C GLY A 110 -0.85 -3.02 4.10
N LEU A 111 -1.72 -3.48 3.21
CA LEU A 111 -2.75 -2.65 2.60
C LEU A 111 -4.12 -3.15 3.03
N SER A 112 -4.88 -2.30 3.72
CA SER A 112 -6.23 -2.65 4.17
C SER A 112 -7.25 -2.62 3.01
N GLN A 113 -8.50 -2.96 3.31
CA GLN A 113 -9.59 -2.93 2.33
C GLN A 113 -9.79 -1.54 1.73
N GLY A 114 -10.22 -1.46 0.47
CA GLY A 114 -10.57 -0.19 -0.16
C GLY A 114 -9.39 0.69 -0.61
N CYS A 115 -8.13 0.27 -0.38
CA CYS A 115 -6.98 1.03 -0.83
C CYS A 115 -6.93 1.16 -2.36
N VAL A 116 -6.60 2.35 -2.85
CA VAL A 116 -6.40 2.66 -4.27
C VAL A 116 -4.97 3.16 -4.45
N ILE A 117 -4.16 2.41 -5.18
CA ILE A 117 -2.77 2.77 -5.52
C ILE A 117 -2.66 2.83 -7.04
N VAL A 118 -2.32 4.01 -7.55
CA VAL A 118 -2.14 4.26 -8.98
C VAL A 118 -0.76 4.85 -9.21
N VAL A 119 0.01 4.19 -10.08
CA VAL A 119 1.31 4.66 -10.55
C VAL A 119 1.24 4.86 -12.06
N ASN A 120 1.53 6.06 -12.54
CA ASN A 120 1.56 6.40 -13.96
C ASN A 120 2.80 7.24 -14.31
N ASN A 121 3.65 6.79 -15.23
CA ASN A 121 4.86 7.53 -15.65
C ASN A 121 5.73 7.99 -14.44
N SER A 122 5.83 7.18 -13.39
CA SER A 122 6.55 7.51 -12.15
C SER A 122 6.87 6.27 -11.31
N ASN A 123 7.56 6.45 -10.19
CA ASN A 123 7.83 5.39 -9.23
C ASN A 123 7.27 5.72 -7.84
N LEU A 124 6.66 4.71 -7.22
CA LEU A 124 6.20 4.72 -5.84
C LEU A 124 7.11 3.82 -5.00
N TYR A 125 7.77 4.40 -4.00
CA TYR A 125 8.66 3.68 -3.10
C TYR A 125 7.98 3.51 -1.74
N LEU A 126 7.84 2.26 -1.32
CA LEU A 126 7.26 1.88 -0.03
C LEU A 126 8.38 1.30 0.85
N GLY A 127 8.74 2.03 1.91
CA GLY A 127 9.72 1.58 2.87
C GLY A 127 9.28 0.36 3.68
N LYS A 128 10.15 -0.07 4.60
CA LYS A 128 9.91 -1.25 5.44
C LYS A 128 8.69 -1.02 6.33
N ASN A 129 7.86 -2.05 6.49
CA ASN A 129 6.70 -2.04 7.39
C ASN A 129 5.66 -0.95 7.07
N PHE A 130 5.63 -0.44 5.83
CA PHE A 130 4.63 0.52 5.35
C PHE A 130 3.21 -0.04 5.46
N LYS A 131 2.30 0.73 6.06
CA LYS A 131 0.91 0.30 6.28
C LYS A 131 -0.10 1.36 5.88
N CYS A 132 -1.10 0.94 5.12
CA CYS A 132 -2.31 1.72 4.88
C CYS A 132 -3.51 1.11 5.59
N ASN A 133 -4.27 1.95 6.29
CA ASN A 133 -5.60 1.60 6.72
C ASN A 133 -6.60 1.70 5.54
N TYR A 134 -7.87 1.43 5.79
CA TYR A 134 -8.85 1.30 4.72
C TYR A 134 -9.05 2.61 3.95
N SER A 135 -9.44 2.48 2.67
CA SER A 135 -9.77 3.60 1.79
C SER A 135 -8.65 4.63 1.59
N THR A 136 -7.38 4.29 1.87
CA THR A 136 -6.25 5.15 1.51
C THR A 136 -6.07 5.19 -0.01
N THR A 137 -5.93 6.40 -0.55
CA THR A 137 -5.66 6.64 -1.98
C THR A 137 -4.27 7.22 -2.17
N ILE A 138 -3.44 6.57 -2.99
CA ILE A 138 -2.10 7.03 -3.37
C ILE A 138 -2.05 7.12 -4.89
N VAL A 139 -1.78 8.32 -5.40
CA VAL A 139 -1.67 8.59 -6.83
C VAL A 139 -0.29 9.20 -7.10
N SER A 140 0.60 8.39 -7.65
CA SER A 140 1.92 8.77 -8.14
C SER A 140 1.84 8.94 -9.66
N THR A 141 1.91 10.16 -10.17
CA THR A 141 1.88 10.45 -11.61
C THR A 141 2.95 11.45 -12.00
N ASN A 142 3.72 11.14 -13.06
CA ASN A 142 4.76 11.99 -13.67
C ASN A 142 5.93 12.46 -12.76
N SER A 143 5.85 12.24 -11.45
CA SER A 143 6.91 12.44 -10.47
C SER A 143 6.82 11.36 -9.39
N ASP A 144 7.88 11.16 -8.62
CA ASP A 144 7.95 10.06 -7.66
C ASP A 144 7.26 10.40 -6.32
N ILE A 145 6.73 9.38 -5.66
CA ILE A 145 6.32 9.44 -4.25
C ILE A 145 7.18 8.45 -3.46
N LYS A 146 7.80 8.92 -2.38
CA LYS A 146 8.71 8.14 -1.54
C LYS A 146 8.24 8.11 -0.10
N PHE A 147 8.01 6.91 0.43
CA PHE A 147 7.77 6.67 1.84
C PHE A 147 8.99 6.01 2.47
N GLY A 148 9.41 6.54 3.60
CA GLY A 148 10.41 5.95 4.49
C GLY A 148 9.93 4.68 5.19
N ASP A 149 10.74 4.21 6.12
CA ASP A 149 10.46 3.03 6.95
C ASP A 149 9.43 3.35 8.05
N ASP A 150 8.66 2.33 8.45
CA ASP A 150 7.68 2.39 9.53
C ASP A 150 6.59 3.49 9.39
N VAL A 151 6.30 3.91 8.16
CA VAL A 151 5.21 4.85 7.87
C VAL A 151 3.85 4.17 7.94
N VAL A 152 2.91 4.82 8.65
CA VAL A 152 1.53 4.36 8.79
C VAL A 152 0.57 5.43 8.29
N CYS A 153 -0.30 5.07 7.36
CA CYS A 153 -1.45 5.87 6.97
C CYS A 153 -2.70 5.38 7.71
N GLY A 154 -3.42 6.32 8.33
CA GLY A 154 -4.76 6.15 8.85
C GLY A 154 -5.76 5.86 7.74
N TRP A 155 -7.05 5.84 8.08
CA TRP A 155 -8.08 5.59 7.10
C TRP A 155 -8.43 6.83 6.29
N ASN A 156 -8.94 6.63 5.07
CA ASN A 156 -9.34 7.71 4.16
C ASN A 156 -8.24 8.75 3.89
N VAL A 157 -6.97 8.36 4.00
CA VAL A 157 -5.84 9.25 3.66
C VAL A 157 -5.74 9.40 2.14
N THR A 158 -5.54 10.62 1.65
CA THR A 158 -5.30 10.88 0.22
C THR A 158 -3.90 11.45 0.01
N ILE A 159 -3.10 10.83 -0.85
CA ILE A 159 -1.75 11.28 -1.18
C ILE A 159 -1.64 11.39 -2.70
N ARG A 160 -1.44 12.60 -3.21
CA ARG A 160 -1.48 12.86 -4.65
C ARG A 160 -0.46 13.90 -5.07
N ASN A 161 0.43 13.53 -5.98
CA ASN A 161 1.51 14.39 -6.45
C ASN A 161 1.21 15.13 -7.76
N ILE A 162 -0.05 15.13 -8.21
CA ILE A 162 -0.51 15.76 -9.45
C ILE A 162 -1.85 16.47 -9.23
N ASP A 163 -2.07 17.61 -9.88
CA ASP A 163 -3.32 18.36 -9.78
C ASP A 163 -4.44 17.76 -10.65
N GLY A 164 -4.08 17.06 -11.72
CA GLY A 164 -5.01 16.42 -12.66
C GLY A 164 -5.31 17.27 -13.90
N HIS A 165 -5.29 18.60 -13.77
CA HIS A 165 -5.39 19.55 -14.88
C HIS A 165 -4.22 20.53 -14.86
N PHE A 166 -3.93 21.15 -16.00
CA PHE A 166 -2.95 22.23 -16.09
C PHE A 166 -3.60 23.56 -15.70
N ILE A 167 -2.83 24.42 -15.02
CA ILE A 167 -3.23 25.80 -14.71
C ILE A 167 -2.40 26.73 -15.59
N ILE A 168 -3.05 27.69 -16.24
CA ILE A 168 -2.40 28.73 -17.04
C ILE A 168 -2.40 30.03 -16.25
N ASP A 169 -1.24 30.63 -16.08
CA ASP A 169 -1.06 31.92 -15.41
C ASP A 169 -0.29 32.85 -16.34
N LYS A 170 -0.92 33.96 -16.76
CA LYS A 170 -0.35 34.93 -17.70
C LYS A 170 0.26 34.28 -18.96
N GLY A 171 -0.46 33.34 -19.55
CA GLY A 171 -0.03 32.61 -20.75
C GLY A 171 1.02 31.51 -20.52
N LYS A 172 1.49 31.29 -19.29
CA LYS A 172 2.44 30.23 -18.95
C LYS A 172 1.74 29.05 -18.27
N VAL A 173 1.99 27.84 -18.76
CA VAL A 173 1.52 26.60 -18.12
C VAL A 173 2.34 26.34 -16.86
N LYS A 174 1.66 26.23 -15.70
CA LYS A 174 2.31 25.87 -14.43
C LYS A 174 2.56 24.37 -14.34
N GLN A 175 3.66 24.00 -13.68
CA GLN A 175 3.96 22.62 -13.35
C GLN A 175 2.84 22.03 -12.47
N ASN A 176 2.16 21.01 -12.97
CA ASN A 176 0.99 20.41 -12.31
C ASN A 176 1.34 19.20 -11.42
N ASN A 177 2.61 18.83 -11.32
CA ASN A 177 3.08 17.71 -10.52
C ASN A 177 4.39 18.06 -9.80
N SER A 178 4.64 17.44 -8.66
CA SER A 178 5.88 17.63 -7.88
C SER A 178 6.03 16.47 -6.90
N PRO A 179 7.26 15.94 -6.69
CA PRO A 179 7.47 14.76 -5.86
C PRO A 179 6.96 14.93 -4.42
N ILE A 180 6.61 13.83 -3.78
CA ILE A 180 6.26 13.78 -2.35
C ILE A 180 7.26 12.87 -1.64
N LYS A 181 7.75 13.32 -0.48
CA LYS A 181 8.66 12.53 0.38
C LYS A 181 8.11 12.51 1.80
N ILE A 182 7.91 11.31 2.35
CA ILE A 182 7.50 11.11 3.74
C ILE A 182 8.63 10.37 4.45
N GLY A 183 9.24 10.99 5.45
CA GLY A 183 10.33 10.40 6.23
C GLY A 183 9.88 9.27 7.16
N ASP A 184 10.87 8.58 7.71
CA ASP A 184 10.70 7.41 8.55
C ASP A 184 9.83 7.70 9.79
N HIS A 185 9.19 6.65 10.31
CA HIS A 185 8.40 6.70 11.55
C HIS A 185 7.30 7.78 11.54
N SER A 186 6.73 8.07 10.37
CA SER A 186 5.65 9.04 10.24
C SER A 186 4.27 8.39 10.34
N TRP A 187 3.37 9.02 11.09
CA TRP A 187 1.95 8.67 11.12
C TRP A 187 1.12 9.75 10.43
N ILE A 188 0.53 9.39 9.30
CA ILE A 188 -0.46 10.22 8.63
C ILE A 188 -1.82 9.83 9.20
N CYS A 189 -2.42 10.69 10.05
CA CYS A 189 -3.70 10.37 10.68
C CYS A 189 -4.84 10.27 9.65
N ALA A 190 -6.01 9.82 10.12
CA ALA A 190 -7.13 9.58 9.24
C ALA A 190 -7.64 10.87 8.58
N LYS A 191 -8.20 10.71 7.37
CA LYS A 191 -8.76 11.75 6.50
C LYS A 191 -7.76 12.78 5.94
N SER A 192 -6.54 12.83 6.47
CA SER A 192 -5.47 13.73 6.02
C SER A 192 -5.21 13.63 4.50
N THR A 193 -4.96 14.79 3.88
CA THR A 193 -4.57 14.91 2.48
C THR A 193 -3.15 15.48 2.32
N ILE A 194 -2.28 14.77 1.59
CA ILE A 194 -0.92 15.21 1.25
C ILE A 194 -0.83 15.45 -0.27
N LEU A 195 -0.46 16.68 -0.65
CA LEU A 195 -0.43 17.11 -2.05
C LEU A 195 1.00 17.26 -2.58
N LYS A 196 1.10 17.51 -3.89
CA LYS A 196 2.36 17.65 -4.63
C LYS A 196 3.36 18.56 -3.93
N GLY A 197 4.63 18.18 -3.92
CA GLY A 197 5.73 18.98 -3.37
C GLY A 197 5.91 18.89 -1.86
N VAL A 198 5.03 18.21 -1.12
CA VAL A 198 5.20 18.04 0.33
C VAL A 198 6.40 17.14 0.63
N THR A 199 7.25 17.60 1.55
CA THR A 199 8.30 16.79 2.18
C THR A 199 8.11 16.81 3.69
N LEU A 200 7.88 15.64 4.29
CA LEU A 200 7.89 15.46 5.74
C LEU A 200 9.24 14.83 6.13
N GLY A 201 9.82 15.33 7.22
CA GLY A 201 10.97 14.69 7.85
C GLY A 201 10.61 13.39 8.56
N GLU A 202 11.51 12.88 9.37
CA GLU A 202 11.28 11.71 10.20
C GLU A 202 10.46 12.04 11.45
N ASN A 203 9.83 11.03 12.06
CA ASN A 203 9.11 11.12 13.35
C ASN A 203 7.95 12.12 13.37
N ASN A 204 7.22 12.26 12.26
CA ASN A 204 6.11 13.19 12.16
C ASN A 204 4.76 12.54 12.48
N VAL A 205 3.86 13.32 13.05
CA VAL A 205 2.43 13.00 13.12
C VAL A 205 1.67 14.08 12.36
N VAL A 206 1.06 13.72 11.24
CA VAL A 206 0.14 14.62 10.52
C VAL A 206 -1.23 14.42 11.14
N ALA A 207 -1.76 15.46 11.76
CA ALA A 207 -3.06 15.42 12.42
C ALA A 207 -4.20 15.05 11.47
N TYR A 208 -5.30 14.57 12.05
CA TYR A 208 -6.54 14.24 11.35
C TYR A 208 -7.06 15.45 10.56
N GLY A 209 -7.55 15.25 9.33
CA GLY A 209 -8.09 16.35 8.50
C GLY A 209 -8.53 15.96 7.12
#